data_AF-A0A540W6Z5-F1
#
_entry.id   AF-A0A540W6Z5-F1
#
_cell.length_a   1.000
_cell.length_b   1.000
_cell.length_c   1.000
_cell.angle_alpha   90.00
_cell.angle_beta   90.00
_cell.angle_gamma   90.00
#
_symmetry.space_group_name_H-M   'P 1'
#
loop_
_entity.id
_entity.type
_entity.pdbx_description
1 polymer ?
#
loop_
_entity_poly.entity_id
_entity_poly.type
_entity_poly.pdbx_seq_one_letter_code
_entity_poly.pdbx_strand_id
1 'polypeptide(L)'
;MKPLAEMSADEQREQLLQTVAAVGAQLARLAEALTPAVTAAAQQLAALYRALQDAGLIDANGNPTGPADRPAWQTPYGPPQHRH
;
A
#
# COMPACT_ATOMS: atom_id res chain seq x y z
N MET A 1 -41.63 -5.47 3.08
CA MET A 1 -40.80 -5.11 1.90
C MET A 1 -41.67 -5.26 0.68
N LYS A 2 -41.94 -4.17 -0.05
CA LYS A 2 -42.72 -4.19 -1.30
C LYS A 2 -41.79 -4.64 -2.44
N PRO A 3 -42.20 -5.55 -3.33
CA PRO A 3 -41.33 -6.05 -4.40
C PRO A 3 -40.94 -4.93 -5.38
N LEU A 4 -39.69 -4.97 -5.88
CA LEU A 4 -39.08 -3.98 -6.80
C LEU A 4 -39.90 -3.71 -8.09
N ALA A 5 -40.81 -4.61 -8.45
CA ALA A 5 -41.68 -4.51 -9.61
C ALA A 5 -42.80 -3.46 -9.48
N GLU A 6 -43.08 -2.95 -8.27
CA GLU A 6 -44.14 -1.96 -8.01
C GLU A 6 -43.64 -0.55 -7.69
N MET A 7 -42.31 -0.32 -7.67
CA MET A 7 -41.72 0.98 -7.32
C MET A 7 -41.56 1.88 -8.54
N SER A 8 -41.84 3.17 -8.37
CA SER A 8 -41.59 4.17 -9.41
C SER A 8 -40.09 4.38 -9.65
N ALA A 9 -39.72 4.85 -10.85
CA ALA A 9 -38.32 5.11 -11.21
C ALA A 9 -37.63 6.11 -10.26
N ASP A 10 -38.38 7.07 -9.72
CA ASP A 10 -37.88 8.04 -8.75
C ASP A 10 -37.61 7.40 -7.38
N GLU A 11 -38.49 6.53 -6.90
CA GLU A 11 -38.26 5.79 -5.64
C GLU A 11 -37.08 4.80 -5.75
N GLN A 12 -36.89 4.19 -6.92
CA GLN A 12 -35.72 3.35 -7.20
C GLN A 12 -34.43 4.16 -7.17
N ARG A 13 -34.44 5.36 -7.77
CA ARG A 13 -33.28 6.28 -7.77
C ARG A 13 -32.95 6.74 -6.35
N GLU A 14 -33.94 7.12 -5.56
CA GLU A 14 -33.79 7.55 -4.17
C GLU A 14 -33.15 6.44 -3.31
N GLN A 15 -33.65 5.20 -3.42
CA GLN A 15 -33.09 4.05 -2.71
C GLN A 15 -31.66 3.74 -3.14
N LEU A 16 -31.34 3.90 -4.43
CA LEU A 16 -29.99 3.67 -4.92
C LEU A 16 -29.02 4.70 -4.34
N LEU A 17 -29.41 5.98 -4.31
CA LEU A 17 -28.61 7.05 -3.69
C LEU A 17 -28.41 6.82 -2.19
N GLN A 18 -29.46 6.42 -1.47
CA GLN A 18 -29.36 6.09 -0.04
C GLN A 18 -28.44 4.89 0.22
N THR A 19 -28.52 3.87 -0.63
CA THR A 19 -27.64 2.69 -0.55
C THR A 19 -26.19 3.06 -0.79
N VAL A 20 -25.92 3.87 -1.83
CA VAL A 20 -24.57 4.35 -2.14
C VAL A 20 -24.02 5.21 -1.01
N ALA A 21 -24.83 6.12 -0.45
CA ALA A 21 -24.42 6.95 0.69
C ALA A 21 -24.11 6.10 1.93
N ALA A 22 -24.93 5.08 2.22
CA ALA A 22 -24.70 4.17 3.33
C ALA A 22 -23.42 3.36 3.15
N VAL A 23 -23.18 2.80 1.97
CA VAL A 23 -21.95 2.06 1.65
C VAL A 23 -20.73 2.97 1.74
N GLY A 24 -20.80 4.18 1.18
CA GLY A 24 -19.73 5.18 1.27
C GLY A 24 -19.38 5.53 2.72
N ALA A 25 -20.37 5.70 3.58
CA ALA A 25 -20.14 5.97 5.00
C ALA A 25 -19.47 4.80 5.73
N GLN A 26 -19.80 3.55 5.39
CA GLN A 26 -19.15 2.37 5.97
C GLN A 26 -17.69 2.24 5.51
N LEU A 27 -17.42 2.52 4.24
CA LEU A 27 -16.06 2.53 3.70
C LEU A 27 -15.21 3.64 4.34
N ALA A 28 -15.76 4.84 4.53
CA ALA A 28 -15.08 5.93 5.21
C ALA A 28 -14.70 5.56 6.65
N ARG A 29 -15.63 4.94 7.40
CA ARG A 29 -15.35 4.45 8.77
C ARG A 29 -14.28 3.38 8.80
N LEU A 30 -14.29 2.46 7.82
CA LEU A 30 -13.26 1.43 7.71
C LEU A 30 -11.88 2.07 7.45
N ALA A 31 -11.81 3.05 6.56
CA ALA A 31 -10.58 3.78 6.26
C ALA A 31 -10.08 4.55 7.49
N GLU A 32 -10.95 5.25 8.21
CA GLU A 32 -10.62 5.94 9.46
C GLU A 32 -10.08 4.98 10.52
N ALA A 33 -10.69 3.79 10.66
CA ALA A 33 -10.24 2.77 11.60
C ALA A 33 -8.87 2.17 11.24
N LEU A 34 -8.57 2.04 9.94
CA LEU A 34 -7.30 1.50 9.45
C LEU A 34 -6.18 2.54 9.42
N THR A 35 -6.51 3.83 9.31
CA THR A 35 -5.55 4.94 9.26
C THR A 35 -4.47 4.85 10.33
N PRO A 36 -4.76 4.71 11.65
CA PRO A 36 -3.71 4.68 12.67
C PRO A 36 -2.76 3.49 12.51
N ALA A 37 -3.26 2.33 12.10
CA ALA A 37 -2.42 1.14 11.87
C ALA A 37 -1.48 1.36 10.68
N VAL A 38 -2.00 1.93 9.59
CA VAL A 38 -1.19 2.28 8.41
C VAL A 38 -0.15 3.34 8.75
N THR A 39 -0.51 4.37 9.52
CA THR A 39 0.42 5.40 9.98
C THR A 39 1.53 4.81 10.85
N ALA A 40 1.20 3.93 11.79
CA ALA A 40 2.19 3.27 12.64
C ALA A 40 3.15 2.39 11.81
N ALA A 41 2.61 1.62 10.86
CA ALA A 41 3.43 0.81 9.95
C ALA A 41 4.36 1.67 9.09
N ALA A 42 3.85 2.79 8.55
CA ALA A 42 4.64 3.73 7.76
C ALA A 42 5.77 4.36 8.58
N GLN A 43 5.52 4.74 9.84
CA GLN A 43 6.54 5.27 10.74
C GLN A 43 7.63 4.25 11.04
N GLN A 44 7.25 2.99 11.31
CA GLN A 44 8.21 1.91 11.55
C GLN A 44 9.07 1.63 10.32
N LEU A 45 8.45 1.60 9.13
CA LEU A 45 9.17 1.39 7.88
C LEU A 45 10.12 2.55 7.58
N ALA A 46 9.70 3.80 7.82
CA ALA A 46 10.57 4.96 7.66
C ALA A 46 11.76 4.93 8.63
N ALA A 47 11.54 4.53 9.88
CA ALA A 47 12.61 4.36 10.87
C ALA A 47 13.61 3.27 10.45
N LEU A 48 13.12 2.13 9.97
CA LEU A 48 13.96 1.06 9.44
C LEU A 48 14.77 1.52 8.23
N TYR A 49 14.13 2.18 7.27
CA TYR A 49 14.79 2.69 6.06
C TYR A 49 15.93 3.66 6.42
N ARG A 50 15.68 4.57 7.37
CA ARG A 50 16.72 5.47 7.87
C ARG A 50 17.84 4.73 8.58
N ALA A 51 17.53 3.75 9.42
CA ALA A 51 18.56 2.94 10.07
C ALA A 51 19.44 2.17 9.06
N LEU A 52 18.85 1.67 7.96
CA LEU A 52 19.60 1.01 6.89
C LEU A 52 20.49 2.00 6.12
N GLN A 53 20.05 3.24 5.91
CA GLN A 53 20.86 4.31 5.31
C GLN A 53 22.02 4.71 6.23
N ASP A 54 21.75 4.93 7.52
CA ASP A 54 22.75 5.30 8.51
C ASP A 54 23.80 4.19 8.70
N ALA A 55 23.38 2.92 8.60
CA ALA A 55 24.27 1.76 8.57
C ALA A 55 25.04 1.61 7.25
N GLY A 56 24.78 2.48 6.27
CA GLY A 56 25.41 2.46 4.96
C GLY A 56 25.08 1.22 4.14
N LEU A 57 23.98 0.51 4.44
CA LEU A 57 23.55 -0.70 3.73
C LEU A 57 22.75 -0.35 2.46
N ILE A 58 22.05 0.78 2.47
CA ILE A 58 21.33 1.31 1.31
C ILE A 58 21.67 2.78 1.07
N ASP A 59 21.60 3.22 -0.19
CA ASP A 59 21.85 4.59 -0.60
C ASP A 59 20.61 5.49 -0.41
N ALA A 60 20.72 6.76 -0.79
CA ALA A 60 19.61 7.73 -0.71
C ALA A 60 18.37 7.32 -1.52
N ASN A 61 18.58 6.54 -2.58
CA ASN A 61 17.53 6.03 -3.47
C ASN A 61 16.97 4.67 -3.02
N GLY A 62 17.53 4.10 -1.93
CA GLY A 62 17.09 2.82 -1.37
C GLY A 62 17.76 1.61 -1.99
N ASN A 63 18.79 1.80 -2.81
CA ASN A 63 19.52 0.70 -3.42
C ASN A 63 20.61 0.18 -2.48
N PRO A 64 20.90 -1.14 -2.48
CA PRO A 64 22.04 -1.67 -1.75
C PRO A 64 23.36 -1.00 -2.15
N THR A 65 24.15 -0.59 -1.17
CA THR A 65 25.46 0.03 -1.39
C THR A 65 26.54 -1.02 -1.72
N GLY A 66 26.45 -2.19 -1.09
CA GLY A 66 27.39 -3.30 -1.21
C GLY A 66 26.98 -4.35 -2.26
N PRO A 67 27.95 -5.14 -2.76
CA PRO A 67 27.63 -6.31 -3.57
C PRO A 67 26.77 -7.29 -2.78
N ALA A 68 25.81 -7.91 -3.44
CA ALA A 68 25.01 -8.96 -2.81
C ALA A 68 25.95 -10.05 -2.29
N ASP A 69 25.80 -10.41 -1.01
CA ASP A 69 26.53 -11.50 -0.39
C ASP A 69 25.97 -12.82 -0.93
N ARG A 70 26.42 -13.19 -2.14
CA ARG A 70 26.04 -14.43 -2.80
C ARG A 70 27.23 -15.37 -2.79
N PRO A 71 27.02 -16.66 -2.44
CA PRO A 71 28.07 -17.66 -2.48
C PRO A 71 28.74 -17.72 -3.85
N ALA A 72 30.05 -17.97 -3.87
CA ALA A 72 30.84 -18.05 -5.11
C ALA A 72 30.28 -19.05 -6.14
N TRP A 73 29.53 -20.07 -5.70
CA TRP A 73 28.90 -21.06 -6.56
C TRP A 73 27.63 -20.55 -7.28
N GLN A 74 27.12 -19.36 -6.93
CA GLN A 74 25.86 -18.81 -7.44
C GLN A 74 26.04 -17.82 -8.60
N THR A 75 27.26 -17.59 -9.10
CA THR A 75 27.50 -16.68 -10.25
C THR A 75 28.21 -17.40 -11.40
N PRO A 76 27.54 -17.73 -12.52
CA PRO A 76 28.21 -18.24 -13.72
C PRO A 76 28.83 -17.14 -14.57
N TYR A 77 28.10 -16.08 -14.96
CA TYR A 77 28.60 -14.93 -15.72
C TYR A 77 27.65 -13.74 -15.59
N GLY A 78 28.04 -12.72 -14.83
CA GLY A 78 27.44 -11.40 -14.90
C GLY A 78 28.56 -10.37 -14.72
N PRO A 79 28.83 -9.50 -15.72
CA PRO A 79 30.03 -8.68 -15.71
C PRO A 79 29.99 -7.64 -14.59
N PRO A 80 31.15 -7.20 -14.08
CA PRO A 80 31.22 -6.15 -13.09
C PRO A 80 30.60 -4.86 -13.65
N GLN A 81 29.61 -4.30 -12.95
CA GLN A 81 29.12 -2.96 -13.25
C GLN A 81 30.16 -1.94 -12.79
N HIS A 82 30.93 -1.40 -13.74
CA HIS A 82 31.79 -0.26 -13.51
C HIS A 82 30.92 0.99 -13.29
N ARG A 83 30.93 1.55 -12.07
CA ARG A 83 30.36 2.88 -11.79
C ARG A 83 31.43 3.93 -12.12
N HIS A 84 31.14 4.81 -13.09
CA HIS A 84 31.82 6.09 -13.29
C HIS A 84 31.19 7.16 -12.40
#